data_AF-A0A3P9KXZ4-F1
#
_entry.id   AF-A0A3P9KXZ4-F1
#
_cell.length_a   1.000
_cell.length_b   1.000
_cell.length_c   1.000
_cell.angle_alpha   90.00
_cell.angle_beta   90.00
_cell.angle_gamma   90.00
#
_symmetry.space_group_name_H-M   'P 1'
#
loop_
_entity.id
_entity.type
_entity.pdbx_description
1 polymer ?
#
loop_
_entity_poly.entity_id
_entity_poly.type
_entity_poly.pdbx_seq_one_letter_code
_entity_poly.pdbx_strand_id
1 'polypeptide(L)'
;MEWMWKCAFPFFAALLTVGSAQVPGGVTDINANDPEVQAALKFAMKEYNKGSSDQYLYVVVDVISVQGQVVEGMKYFLTVKIAKTLCRKNSNVSGCSAISNSPMAKTYECTFVVWSRPWLNDMQLEGHQCHQLHSQPRTI
;
A
#
# COMPACT_ATOMS: atom_id res chain seq x y z
N MET A 1 -28.06 -65.64 -5.09
CA MET A 1 -27.49 -65.46 -6.43
C MET A 1 -27.88 -64.07 -6.93
N GLU A 2 -27.10 -63.01 -6.85
CA GLU A 2 -25.73 -62.72 -6.39
C GLU A 2 -25.79 -61.21 -6.11
N TRP A 3 -26.14 -60.76 -4.92
CA TRP A 3 -25.19 -60.17 -3.96
C TRP A 3 -23.88 -59.64 -4.57
N MET A 4 -23.71 -58.32 -4.39
CA MET A 4 -22.50 -57.71 -3.85
C MET A 4 -21.18 -57.90 -4.62
N TRP A 5 -20.79 -56.88 -5.38
CA TRP A 5 -19.42 -56.38 -5.36
C TRP A 5 -19.44 -54.88 -5.66
N LYS A 6 -19.42 -54.02 -4.61
CA LYS A 6 -18.26 -53.20 -4.21
C LYS A 6 -17.75 -52.32 -5.37
N CYS A 7 -17.63 -51.02 -5.26
CA CYS A 7 -17.02 -50.28 -4.16
C CYS A 7 -17.83 -49.00 -3.94
N ALA A 8 -18.24 -48.69 -2.73
CA ALA A 8 -17.33 -47.98 -1.83
C ALA A 8 -16.59 -46.85 -2.57
N PHE A 9 -17.33 -45.92 -3.14
CA PHE A 9 -16.84 -44.56 -3.22
C PHE A 9 -17.61 -43.76 -2.19
N PRO A 10 -17.13 -43.74 -0.92
CA PRO A 10 -17.43 -42.59 -0.12
C PRO A 10 -16.73 -41.46 -0.88
N PHE A 11 -17.47 -40.72 -1.70
CA PHE A 11 -17.07 -39.36 -2.02
C PHE A 11 -17.19 -38.61 -0.71
N PHE A 12 -16.22 -38.85 0.18
CA PHE A 12 -15.82 -37.93 1.21
C PHE A 12 -15.49 -36.67 0.42
N ALA A 13 -16.48 -35.79 0.30
CA ALA A 13 -16.24 -34.39 0.04
C ALA A 13 -15.41 -33.90 1.23
N ALA A 14 -14.11 -34.16 1.19
CA ALA A 14 -13.15 -33.45 2.00
C ALA A 14 -13.17 -32.01 1.48
N LEU A 15 -14.13 -31.23 1.97
CA LEU A 15 -14.05 -29.79 2.02
C LEU A 15 -12.80 -29.48 2.83
N LEU A 16 -11.66 -29.43 2.17
CA LEU A 16 -10.45 -28.85 2.71
C LEU A 16 -10.75 -27.36 2.85
N THR A 17 -11.38 -26.98 3.95
CA THR A 17 -11.37 -25.59 4.39
C THR A 17 -9.92 -25.29 4.74
N VAL A 18 -9.18 -24.75 3.78
CA VAL A 18 -7.85 -24.18 4.03
C VAL A 18 -8.07 -23.02 5.00
N GLY A 19 -7.95 -23.30 6.30
CA GLY A 19 -7.91 -22.28 7.32
C GLY A 19 -6.57 -21.57 7.19
N SER A 20 -6.56 -20.33 6.69
CA SER A 20 -5.37 -19.50 6.68
C SER A 20 -5.00 -19.19 8.13
N ALA A 21 -4.09 -19.96 8.71
CA ALA A 21 -3.51 -19.61 10.01
C ALA A 21 -2.66 -18.35 9.79
N GLN A 22 -3.15 -17.20 10.27
CA GLN A 22 -2.35 -15.98 10.29
C GLN A 22 -1.17 -16.19 11.23
N VAL A 23 0.05 -16.20 10.67
CA VAL A 23 1.28 -16.35 11.45
C VAL A 23 1.47 -15.09 12.30
N PRO A 24 1.61 -15.18 13.63
CA PRO A 24 1.90 -14.03 14.47
C PRO A 24 3.17 -13.31 13.99
N GLY A 25 3.10 -12.00 13.79
CA GLY A 25 4.21 -11.19 13.26
C GLY A 25 4.47 -11.32 11.75
N GLY A 26 3.61 -12.06 11.02
CA GLY A 26 3.60 -12.06 9.56
C GLY A 26 3.05 -10.74 8.99
N VAL A 27 3.34 -10.49 7.72
CA VAL A 27 2.77 -9.37 6.96
C VAL A 27 1.34 -9.74 6.55
N THR A 28 0.38 -8.87 6.80
CA THR A 28 -1.03 -9.08 6.44
C THR A 28 -1.62 -7.84 5.77
N ASP A 29 -2.54 -8.04 4.84
CA ASP A 29 -3.27 -6.93 4.21
C ASP A 29 -4.12 -6.19 5.25
N ILE A 30 -4.12 -4.86 5.18
CA ILE A 30 -4.87 -3.97 6.08
C ILE A 30 -5.80 -3.10 5.24
N ASN A 31 -6.95 -2.74 5.80
CA ASN A 31 -7.87 -1.81 5.16
C ASN A 31 -7.19 -0.44 4.93
N ALA A 32 -7.13 0.00 3.67
CA ALA A 32 -6.56 1.30 3.32
C ALA A 32 -7.28 2.49 3.99
N ASN A 33 -8.55 2.33 4.39
CA ASN A 33 -9.33 3.36 5.07
C ASN A 33 -9.14 3.37 6.60
N ASP A 34 -8.31 2.49 7.14
CA ASP A 34 -7.99 2.50 8.56
C ASP A 34 -7.36 3.86 8.96
N PRO A 35 -7.83 4.53 10.03
CA PRO A 35 -7.29 5.83 10.45
C PRO A 35 -5.79 5.82 10.70
N GLU A 36 -5.22 4.72 11.22
CA GLU A 36 -3.78 4.59 11.47
C GLU A 36 -3.01 4.47 10.16
N VAL A 37 -3.53 3.72 9.18
CA VAL A 37 -2.96 3.64 7.83
C VAL A 37 -2.99 5.01 7.16
N GLN A 38 -4.10 5.74 7.28
CA GLN A 38 -4.23 7.09 6.72
C GLN A 38 -3.26 8.07 7.39
N ALA A 39 -3.03 7.94 8.69
CA ALA A 39 -2.02 8.72 9.40
C ALA A 39 -0.60 8.38 8.94
N ALA A 40 -0.28 7.08 8.81
CA ALA A 40 1.01 6.61 8.31
C ALA A 40 1.29 7.07 6.87
N LEU A 41 0.28 7.01 5.98
CA LEU A 41 0.42 7.48 4.61
C LEU A 41 0.63 9.00 4.54
N LYS A 42 -0.11 9.79 5.32
CA LYS A 42 0.09 11.23 5.41
C LYS A 42 1.49 11.58 5.91
N PHE A 43 1.96 10.87 6.92
CA PHE A 43 3.32 11.02 7.45
C PHE A 43 4.37 10.67 6.39
N ALA A 44 4.24 9.53 5.71
CA ALA A 44 5.16 9.10 4.65
C ALA A 44 5.25 10.14 3.53
N MET A 45 4.12 10.65 3.05
CA MET A 45 4.09 11.67 2.00
C MET A 45 4.71 12.99 2.43
N LYS A 46 4.56 13.38 3.71
CA LYS A 46 5.19 14.57 4.27
C LYS A 46 6.72 14.41 4.28
N GLU A 47 7.23 13.30 4.81
CA GLU A 47 8.67 13.04 4.87
C GLU A 47 9.28 12.84 3.48
N TYR A 48 8.60 12.14 2.58
CA TYR A 48 9.02 12.00 1.17
C TYR A 48 9.13 13.35 0.47
N ASN A 49 8.10 14.20 0.59
CA ASN A 49 8.14 15.54 0.01
C ASN A 49 9.25 16.39 0.63
N LYS A 50 9.48 16.31 1.95
CA LYS A 50 10.56 17.02 2.61
C LYS A 50 11.95 16.57 2.10
N GLY A 51 12.16 15.26 1.93
CA GLY A 51 13.44 14.67 1.52
C GLY A 51 13.72 14.67 0.01
N SER A 52 12.68 14.79 -0.83
CA SER A 52 12.86 14.84 -2.30
C SER A 52 13.75 16.01 -2.72
N SER A 53 14.45 15.92 -3.84
CA SER A 53 15.18 17.08 -4.42
C SER A 53 14.30 17.94 -5.34
N ASP A 54 13.09 17.50 -5.67
CA ASP A 54 12.18 18.26 -6.53
C ASP A 54 11.72 19.55 -5.83
N GLN A 55 11.50 20.62 -6.59
CA GLN A 55 10.97 21.88 -6.06
C GLN A 55 9.46 21.80 -5.80
N TYR A 56 8.80 20.85 -6.45
CA TYR A 56 7.36 20.65 -6.39
C TYR A 56 6.98 19.48 -5.49
N LEU A 57 5.75 19.55 -4.97
CA LEU A 57 5.17 18.49 -4.14
C LEU A 57 4.60 17.36 -5.00
N TYR A 58 4.58 16.17 -4.41
CA TYR A 58 3.87 14.99 -4.90
C TYR A 58 2.65 14.71 -4.02
N VAL A 59 1.59 14.23 -4.66
CA VAL A 59 0.35 13.81 -3.99
C VAL A 59 -0.01 12.38 -4.37
N VAL A 60 -0.67 11.67 -3.47
CA VAL A 60 -1.21 10.33 -3.75
C VAL A 60 -2.39 10.47 -4.71
N VAL A 61 -2.39 9.67 -5.77
CA VAL A 61 -3.50 9.58 -6.74
C VAL A 61 -4.19 8.21 -6.72
N ASP A 62 -3.53 7.19 -6.17
CA ASP A 62 -4.08 5.84 -6.07
C ASP A 62 -3.39 5.08 -4.92
N VAL A 63 -4.13 4.24 -4.21
CA VAL A 63 -3.59 3.33 -3.19
C VAL A 63 -3.69 1.92 -3.73
N ILE A 64 -2.55 1.29 -4.02
CA ILE A 64 -2.48 -0.02 -4.68
C ILE A 64 -2.59 -1.15 -3.66
N SER A 65 -1.80 -1.06 -2.58
CA SER A 65 -1.78 -2.08 -1.53
C SER A 65 -1.33 -1.48 -0.21
N VAL A 66 -1.92 -1.99 0.87
CA VAL A 66 -1.57 -1.66 2.25
C VAL A 66 -1.41 -2.95 3.00
N GLN A 67 -0.22 -3.15 3.56
CA GLN A 67 0.06 -4.27 4.44
C GLN A 67 0.62 -3.76 5.75
N GLY A 68 0.46 -4.54 6.80
CA GLY A 68 1.14 -4.25 8.05
C GLY A 68 1.67 -5.48 8.76
N GLN A 69 2.54 -5.20 9.71
CA GLN A 69 3.27 -6.18 10.48
C GLN A 69 3.44 -5.69 11.92
N VAL A 70 3.02 -6.51 12.87
CA VAL A 70 3.25 -6.27 14.29
C VAL A 70 4.72 -6.58 14.61
N VAL A 71 5.41 -5.61 15.19
CA VAL A 71 6.80 -5.70 15.68
C VAL A 71 6.89 -5.01 17.04
N GLU A 72 8.01 -4.38 17.41
CA GLU A 72 8.08 -3.38 18.49
C GLU A 72 7.34 -2.08 18.08
N GLY A 73 6.08 -2.19 17.65
CA GLY A 73 5.35 -1.17 16.88
C GLY A 73 4.47 -1.81 15.82
N MET A 74 3.97 -0.96 14.92
CA MET A 74 3.35 -1.39 13.67
C MET A 74 4.20 -0.92 12.50
N LYS A 75 4.65 -1.84 11.64
CA LYS A 75 5.21 -1.49 10.34
C LYS A 75 4.12 -1.51 9.30
N TYR A 76 4.01 -0.44 8.52
CA TYR A 76 3.12 -0.31 7.38
C TYR A 76 3.93 -0.32 6.08
N PHE A 77 3.54 -1.18 5.16
CA PHE A 77 4.06 -1.25 3.80
C PHE A 77 3.00 -0.67 2.87
N LEU A 78 3.23 0.55 2.39
CA LEU A 78 2.25 1.35 1.66
C LEU A 78 2.68 1.46 0.20
N THR A 79 2.03 0.71 -0.69
CA THR A 79 2.27 0.81 -2.13
C THR A 79 1.21 1.71 -2.75
N VAL A 80 1.64 2.85 -3.30
CA VAL A 80 0.76 3.92 -3.78
C VAL A 80 1.27 4.48 -5.11
N LYS A 81 0.36 5.02 -5.92
CA LYS A 81 0.74 5.88 -7.04
C LYS A 81 0.75 7.31 -6.56
N ILE A 82 1.84 8.01 -6.85
CA ILE A 82 1.99 9.44 -6.59
C ILE A 82 2.16 10.20 -7.90
N ALA A 83 1.64 11.41 -7.95
CA ALA A 83 1.78 12.29 -9.10
C ALA A 83 2.38 13.64 -8.68
N LYS A 84 3.17 14.22 -9.59
CA LYS A 84 3.73 15.55 -9.41
C LYS A 84 2.63 16.63 -9.45
N THR A 85 2.78 17.67 -8.64
CA THR A 85 1.88 18.83 -8.59
C THR A 85 2.59 20.10 -9.09
N LEU A 86 1.84 21.21 -9.19
CA LEU A 86 2.41 22.56 -9.40
C LEU A 86 2.70 23.31 -8.10
N CYS A 87 2.37 22.72 -6.94
CA CYS A 87 2.66 23.32 -5.65
C CYS A 87 4.15 23.23 -5.32
N ARG A 88 4.72 24.31 -4.82
CA ARG A 88 6.10 24.34 -4.34
C ARG A 88 6.18 23.88 -2.89
N LYS A 89 7.33 23.39 -2.44
CA LYS A 89 7.50 22.87 -1.06
C LYS A 89 7.18 23.84 0.08
N ASN A 90 7.20 25.15 -0.18
CA ASN A 90 6.88 26.18 0.81
C ASN A 90 5.43 26.70 0.68
N SER A 91 4.63 26.16 -0.23
CA SER A 91 3.21 26.49 -0.30
C SER A 91 2.38 25.62 0.64
N ASN A 92 1.22 26.10 1.04
CA ASN A 92 0.30 25.31 1.84
C ASN A 92 -0.12 24.04 1.06
N VAL A 93 0.10 22.86 1.66
CA VAL A 93 -0.19 21.56 1.03
C VAL A 93 -1.70 21.35 0.85
N SER A 94 -2.53 21.99 1.68
CA SER A 94 -3.98 21.91 1.58
C SER A 94 -4.47 22.59 0.29
N GLY A 95 -4.83 21.80 -0.72
CA GLY A 95 -5.32 22.27 -2.02
C GLY A 95 -4.41 21.92 -3.21
N CYS A 96 -3.28 21.25 -2.96
CA CYS A 96 -2.39 20.79 -4.03
C CYS A 96 -3.01 19.62 -4.79
N SER A 97 -3.18 19.80 -6.10
CA SER A 97 -3.73 18.79 -7.00
C SER A 97 -2.66 18.28 -7.96
N ALA A 98 -2.78 17.01 -8.36
CA ALA A 98 -1.93 16.41 -9.38
C ALA A 98 -2.05 17.19 -10.70
N ILE A 99 -0.94 17.28 -11.43
CA ILE A 99 -0.96 17.80 -12.80
C ILE A 99 -1.74 16.79 -13.66
N SER A 100 -2.87 17.21 -14.22
CA SER A 100 -3.60 16.46 -15.24
C SER A 100 -3.32 17.05 -16.63
N ASN A 101 -3.27 16.20 -17.65
CA ASN A 101 -3.21 16.60 -19.06
C ASN A 101 -1.99 17.45 -19.47
N SER A 102 -0.81 17.12 -18.94
CA SER A 102 0.46 17.75 -19.33
C SER A 102 1.52 16.68 -19.58
N PRO A 103 2.47 16.89 -20.53
CA PRO A 103 3.65 16.04 -20.67
C PRO A 103 4.52 15.99 -19.39
N MET A 104 4.30 16.91 -18.45
CA MET A 104 4.95 16.93 -17.14
C MET A 104 4.22 16.09 -16.08
N ALA A 105 3.06 15.48 -16.40
CA ALA A 105 2.30 14.60 -15.53
C ALA A 105 3.04 13.26 -15.36
N LYS A 106 4.13 13.29 -14.60
CA LYS A 106 4.88 12.09 -14.22
C LYS A 106 4.22 11.46 -13.00
N THR A 107 3.87 10.19 -13.15
CA THR A 107 3.36 9.35 -12.08
C THR A 107 4.45 8.37 -11.67
N TYR A 108 4.51 8.06 -10.38
CA TYR A 108 5.43 7.07 -9.82
C TYR A 108 4.63 6.07 -9.00
N GLU A 109 5.01 4.81 -9.08
CA GLU A 109 4.61 3.82 -8.09
C GLU A 109 5.68 3.79 -7.01
N CYS A 110 5.26 4.03 -5.77
CA CYS A 110 6.13 4.09 -4.62
C CYS A 110 5.67 3.11 -3.55
N THR A 111 6.64 2.42 -2.95
CA THR A 111 6.46 1.66 -1.71
C THR A 111 7.12 2.41 -0.57
N PHE A 112 6.35 2.78 0.45
CA PHE A 112 6.83 3.39 1.68
C PHE A 112 6.79 2.37 2.82
N VAL A 113 7.83 2.37 3.66
CA VAL A 113 7.87 1.58 4.90
C VAL A 113 7.83 2.54 6.08
N VAL A 114 6.71 2.53 6.82
CA VAL A 114 6.49 3.41 7.96
C VAL A 114 6.43 2.58 9.24
N TRP A 115 7.26 2.92 10.22
CA TRP A 115 7.22 2.31 11.54
C TRP A 115 6.54 3.25 12.52
N SER A 116 5.46 2.79 13.16
CA SER A 116 4.68 3.55 14.12
C SER A 116 4.77 2.93 15.51
N ARG A 117 5.06 3.77 16.51
CA ARG A 117 5.07 3.43 17.94
C ARG A 117 4.24 4.47 18.70
N PRO A 118 2.90 4.36 18.69
CA PRO A 118 2.03 5.39 19.27
C PRO A 118 2.30 5.68 20.74
N TRP A 119 2.68 4.66 21.54
CA TRP A 119 3.01 4.81 22.96
C TRP A 119 4.28 5.62 23.23
N LEU A 120 5.15 5.80 22.23
CA LEU A 120 6.32 6.68 22.29
C LEU A 120 6.10 8.01 21.55
N ASN A 121 4.91 8.22 20.97
CA ASN A 121 4.63 9.32 20.04
C ASN A 121 5.66 9.41 18.91
N ASP A 122 6.08 8.25 18.38
CA ASP A 122 7.12 8.13 17.38
C ASP A 122 6.57 7.48 16.10
N MET A 123 6.89 8.08 14.96
CA MET A 123 6.58 7.56 13.63
C MET A 123 7.76 7.88 12.71
N GLN A 124 8.21 6.89 11.95
CA GLN A 124 9.44 6.97 11.18
C GLN A 124 9.22 6.43 9.77
N LEU A 125 9.78 7.12 8.77
CA LEU A 125 9.86 6.64 7.41
C LEU A 125 11.19 5.88 7.30
N GLU A 126 11.15 4.57 7.48
CA GLU A 126 12.35 3.72 7.46
C GLU A 126 12.94 3.63 6.05
N GLY A 127 12.09 3.70 5.02
CA GLY A 127 12.54 3.62 3.65
C GLY A 127 11.43 3.89 2.63
N HIS A 128 11.85 4.15 1.41
CA HIS A 128 10.97 4.26 0.26
C HIS A 128 11.67 3.81 -1.02
N GLN A 129 10.90 3.23 -1.94
CA GLN A 129 11.36 2.89 -3.29
C GLN A 129 10.31 3.39 -4.27
N CYS A 130 10.75 4.11 -5.31
CA CYS A 130 9.86 4.73 -6.27
C CYS A 130 10.34 4.44 -7.70
N HIS A 131 9.40 4.10 -8.57
CA HIS A 131 9.66 3.82 -9.98
C HIS A 131 8.73 4.66 -10.83
N GLN A 132 9.26 5.31 -11.88
CA GLN A 132 8.43 6.11 -12.76
C GLN A 132 7.52 5.20 -13.58
N LEU A 133 6.21 5.46 -13.57
CA LEU A 133 5.26 4.80 -14.45
C LEU A 133 5.30 5.51 -15.81
N HIS A 134 5.65 4.77 -16.87
CA HIS A 134 5.52 5.27 -18.23
C HIS A 134 4.05 5.16 -18.65
N SER A 135 3.50 6.23 -19.23
CA SER A 135 2.18 6.19 -19.84
C SER A 135 2.23 5.27 -21.07
N GLN A 136 1.82 4.02 -20.94
CA GLN A 136 1.33 3.27 -22.10
C GLN A 136 -0.01 3.91 -22.52
N PRO A 137 -0.21 4.26 -23.81
CA PRO A 137 -1.53 4.61 -24.27
C PRO A 137 -2.47 3.44 -23.96
N ARG A 138 -3.62 3.70 -23.33
CA ARG A 138 -4.71 2.72 -23.31
C ARG A 138 -5.17 2.54 -24.75
N THR A 139 -4.68 1.50 -25.42
CA THR A 139 -5.30 0.98 -26.64
C THR A 139 -6.69 0.50 -26.26
N ILE A 140 -7.70 1.25 -26.69
CA ILE A 140 -9.09 0.78 -26.81
C ILE A 140 -9.20 0.10 -28.16
#